data_AF-A0AAD2CH57-F1
#
_entry.id   AF-A0AAD2CH57-F1
#
_cell.length_a   1.000
_cell.length_b   1.000
_cell.length_c   1.000
_cell.angle_alpha   90.00
_cell.angle_beta   90.00
_cell.angle_gamma   90.00
#
_symmetry.space_group_name_H-M   'P 1'
#
loop_
_entity.id
_entity.type
_entity.pdbx_description
1 polymer ?
#
loop_
_entity_poly.entity_id
_entity_poly.type
_entity_poly.pdbx_seq_one_letter_code
_entity_poly.pdbx_strand_id
1 'polypeptide(L)'
;MHGQNFVHGDLLPRNVIFTNDEGCNDKGYLIDFDLTREVLGKGETYVMGYNYIDFVAFRHPDAVAGKQMAKEHDIHSLRMMSRYFFNISDDRLDECNIGELIAWFSKNTESAQNVCDNQASGSPDRP
;
A
#
# COMPACT_ATOMS: atom_id res chain seq x y z
N MET A 1 -5.41 8.84 2.48
CA MET A 1 -4.61 9.94 3.08
C MET A 1 -4.15 11.01 2.09
N HIS A 2 -3.59 10.65 0.91
CA HIS A 2 -3.14 11.66 -0.08
C HIS A 2 -4.22 12.63 -0.56
N GLY A 3 -5.48 12.19 -0.65
CA GLY A 3 -6.63 13.05 -0.98
C GLY A 3 -6.96 14.09 0.10
N GLN A 4 -6.41 13.95 1.30
CA GLN A 4 -6.48 14.94 2.39
C GLN A 4 -5.16 15.71 2.54
N ASN A 5 -4.26 15.62 1.57
CA ASN A 5 -2.93 16.25 1.58
C ASN A 5 -1.97 15.78 2.68
N PHE A 6 -2.07 14.51 3.06
CA PHE A 6 -1.09 13.86 3.93
C PHE A 6 -0.21 12.88 3.15
N VAL A 7 1.03 12.72 3.59
CA VAL A 7 1.95 11.63 3.23
C VAL A 7 2.23 10.77 4.46
N HIS A 8 2.41 9.46 4.27
CA HIS A 8 2.69 8.53 5.36
C HIS A 8 4.13 8.65 5.85
N GLY A 9 5.08 8.74 4.92
CA GLY A 9 6.51 8.86 5.22
C GLY A 9 7.22 7.56 5.59
N ASP A 10 6.48 6.55 5.99
CA ASP A 10 7.02 5.22 6.32
C ASP A 10 6.12 4.09 5.81
N LEU A 11 5.65 4.19 4.56
CA LEU A 11 4.83 3.14 3.98
C LEU A 11 5.70 1.92 3.68
N LEU A 12 5.57 0.85 4.47
CA LEU A 12 6.40 -0.35 4.39
C LEU A 12 5.56 -1.61 4.66
N PRO A 13 6.01 -2.81 4.24
CA PRO A 13 5.28 -4.06 4.49
C PRO A 13 4.91 -4.28 5.96
N ARG A 14 5.79 -3.91 6.90
CA ARG A 14 5.54 -4.06 8.35
C ARG A 14 4.40 -3.19 8.88
N ASN A 15 4.04 -2.12 8.16
CA ASN A 15 3.04 -1.14 8.56
C ASN A 15 1.67 -1.44 7.92
N VAL A 16 1.52 -2.59 7.25
CA VAL A 16 0.24 -3.06 6.72
C VAL A 16 -0.14 -4.37 7.42
N ILE A 17 -1.32 -4.38 8.03
CA ILE A 17 -1.88 -5.54 8.72
C ILE A 17 -3.07 -6.04 7.92
N PHE A 18 -3.08 -7.33 7.62
CA PHE A 18 -4.23 -8.02 7.05
C PHE A 18 -4.99 -8.74 8.17
N THR A 19 -6.31 -8.60 8.19
CA THR A 19 -7.16 -9.36 9.10
C THR A 19 -7.66 -10.62 8.41
N ASN A 20 -7.50 -11.76 9.07
CA ASN A 20 -8.15 -13.00 8.68
C ASN A 20 -9.50 -13.07 9.40
N ASP A 21 -10.49 -12.33 8.92
CA ASP A 21 -11.88 -12.57 9.33
C ASP A 21 -12.40 -13.75 8.49
N GLU A 22 -12.96 -14.78 9.12
CA GLU A 22 -13.46 -16.02 8.48
C GLU A 22 -14.61 -15.80 7.46
N GLY A 23 -14.93 -14.56 7.11
CA GLY A 23 -15.95 -14.23 6.12
C GLY A 23 -15.45 -13.21 5.10
N CYS A 24 -15.05 -13.68 3.92
CA CYS A 24 -14.97 -13.03 2.58
C CYS A 24 -14.60 -11.53 2.45
N ASN A 25 -14.11 -10.89 3.51
CA ASN A 25 -13.81 -9.47 3.61
C ASN A 25 -12.42 -9.32 4.22
N ASP A 26 -11.42 -9.89 3.55
CA ASP A 26 -10.02 -9.65 3.87
C ASP A 26 -9.76 -8.14 3.75
N LYS A 27 -9.56 -7.48 4.90
CA LYS A 27 -9.27 -6.05 4.98
C LYS A 27 -7.80 -5.86 5.30
N GLY A 28 -7.17 -4.93 4.58
CA GLY A 28 -5.86 -4.39 4.91
C GLY A 28 -6.00 -3.08 5.67
N TYR A 29 -5.23 -2.92 6.74
CA TYR A 29 -5.14 -1.71 7.53
C TYR A 29 -3.73 -1.16 7.49
N LEU A 30 -3.61 0.15 7.28
CA LEU A 30 -2.36 0.89 7.42
C LEU A 30 -2.22 1.35 8.87
N ILE A 31 -1.06 1.13 9.47
CA ILE A 31 -0.72 1.51 10.85
C ILE A 31 0.56 2.35 10.89
N ASP A 32 0.90 2.83 12.09
CA ASP A 32 2.14 3.58 12.38
C ASP A 32 2.25 4.92 11.61
N PHE A 33 1.50 5.91 12.08
CA PHE A 33 1.40 7.24 11.47
C PHE A 33 2.38 8.27 12.10
N ASP A 34 3.37 7.85 12.90
CA ASP A 34 4.26 8.78 13.63
C ASP A 34 5.06 9.70 12.69
N LEU A 35 5.36 9.22 11.48
CA LEU A 35 6.04 9.97 10.44
C LEU A 35 5.10 10.66 9.45
N THR A 36 3.78 10.56 9.64
CA THR A 36 2.81 11.18 8.76
C THR A 36 2.91 12.70 8.85
N ARG A 37 2.87 13.38 7.69
CA ARG A 37 2.95 14.83 7.59
C ARG A 37 1.92 15.37 6.61
N GLU A 38 1.39 16.54 6.92
CA GLU A 38 0.58 17.33 5.98
C GLU A 38 1.52 18.03 5.00
N VAL A 39 1.27 17.92 3.69
CA VAL A 39 2.14 18.46 2.63
C VAL A 39 1.57 19.75 2.00
N LEU A 40 0.81 20.54 2.76
CA LEU A 40 0.31 21.84 2.31
C LEU A 40 1.39 22.94 2.39
N GLY A 41 1.94 23.32 1.24
CA GLY A 41 2.62 24.61 1.02
C GLY A 41 4.07 24.69 1.53
N LYS A 42 4.33 24.35 2.80
CA LYS A 42 5.70 24.24 3.34
C LYS A 42 6.11 22.78 3.30
N GLY A 43 7.16 22.47 2.56
CA GLY A 43 7.68 21.11 2.47
C GLY A 43 8.09 20.58 3.82
N GLU A 44 7.26 19.72 4.41
CA GLU A 44 7.63 18.94 5.58
C GLU A 44 8.78 18.01 5.20
N THR A 45 9.73 17.82 6.10
CA THR A 45 10.94 17.03 5.84
C THR A 45 10.95 15.77 6.68
N TYR A 46 11.61 14.72 6.18
CA TYR A 46 11.96 13.58 7.01
C TYR A 46 12.78 14.05 8.23
N VAL A 47 12.51 13.47 9.38
CA VAL A 47 13.24 13.76 10.62
C VAL A 47 14.73 13.40 10.47
N MET A 48 15.63 14.09 11.18
CA MET A 48 17.09 13.88 11.08
C MET A 48 17.54 12.44 11.43
N GLY A 49 16.75 11.71 12.20
CA GLY A 49 16.98 10.30 12.55
C GLY A 49 16.21 9.30 11.67
N TYR A 50 15.69 9.72 10.53
CA TYR A 50 14.92 8.83 9.65
C TYR A 50 15.78 7.66 9.18
N ASN A 51 15.33 6.45 9.51
CA ASN A 51 16.03 5.23 9.15
C ASN A 51 15.78 4.90 7.67
N TYR A 52 16.73 5.31 6.82
CA TYR A 52 16.70 5.08 5.38
C TYR A 52 17.37 3.78 4.93
N ILE A 53 18.03 3.04 5.85
CA ILE A 53 18.80 1.84 5.53
C ILE A 53 17.98 0.57 5.64
N ASP A 54 17.05 0.50 6.60
CA ASP A 54 16.16 -0.66 6.71
C ASP A 54 15.07 -0.59 5.65
N PHE A 55 14.74 -1.76 5.08
CA PHE A 55 13.77 -1.89 3.99
C PHE A 55 14.11 -1.01 2.78
N VAL A 56 15.41 -0.82 2.50
CA VAL A 56 15.90 0.08 1.42
C VAL A 56 15.23 -0.20 0.07
N ALA A 57 14.91 -1.46 -0.23
CA ALA A 57 14.23 -1.86 -1.47
C ALA A 57 12.82 -1.25 -1.63
N PHE A 58 12.19 -0.82 -0.55
CA PHE A 58 10.86 -0.21 -0.55
C PHE A 58 10.91 1.32 -0.44
N ARG A 59 12.07 1.90 -0.11
CA ARG A 59 12.18 3.34 0.11
C ARG A 59 12.52 4.06 -1.18
N HIS A 60 11.84 5.17 -1.41
CA HIS A 60 12.20 6.06 -2.51
C HIS A 60 13.64 6.58 -2.30
N PRO A 61 14.49 6.67 -3.34
CA PRO A 61 15.87 7.14 -3.21
C PRO A 61 16.01 8.54 -2.58
N ASP A 62 15.01 9.40 -2.77
CA ASP A 62 14.97 10.75 -2.20
C ASP A 62 14.28 10.81 -0.81
N ALA A 63 13.76 9.69 -0.30
CA ALA A 63 13.26 9.58 1.07
C ALA A 63 14.43 9.44 2.04
N VAL A 64 15.09 10.55 2.33
CA VAL A 64 16.25 10.60 3.22
C VAL A 64 16.09 11.70 4.28
N ALA A 65 16.76 11.52 5.42
CA ALA A 65 16.70 12.44 6.54
C ALA A 65 16.94 13.90 6.11
N GLY A 66 16.06 14.80 6.54
CA GLY A 66 16.13 16.23 6.23
C GLY A 66 15.72 16.66 4.83
N LYS A 67 15.37 15.71 3.95
CA LYS A 67 14.79 16.05 2.64
C LYS A 67 13.28 16.16 2.74
N GLN A 68 12.73 16.89 1.78
CA GLN A 68 11.29 17.10 1.68
C GLN A 68 10.57 15.77 1.47
N MET A 69 9.45 15.60 2.16
CA MET A 69 8.53 14.51 1.97
C MET A 69 7.58 14.84 0.81
N ALA A 70 7.29 13.83 -0.02
CA ALA A 70 6.48 13.97 -1.21
C ALA A 70 5.57 12.76 -1.38
N LYS A 71 4.42 12.93 -2.06
CA LYS A 71 3.45 11.84 -2.28
C LYS A 71 4.06 10.71 -3.10
N GLU A 72 4.96 11.08 -4.01
CA GLU A 72 5.72 10.20 -4.89
C GLU A 72 6.56 9.18 -4.08
N HIS A 73 7.01 9.55 -2.88
CA HIS A 73 7.76 8.64 -2.03
C HIS A 73 6.88 7.49 -1.51
N ASP A 74 5.67 7.79 -1.03
CA ASP A 74 4.71 6.75 -0.62
C ASP A 74 4.26 5.91 -1.84
N ILE A 75 4.06 6.53 -3.00
CA ILE A 75 3.66 5.82 -4.23
C ILE A 75 4.72 4.80 -4.63
N HIS A 76 6.00 5.19 -4.59
CA HIS A 76 7.10 4.28 -4.84
C HIS A 76 7.08 3.09 -3.87
N SER A 77 6.93 3.37 -2.58
CA SER A 77 6.87 2.31 -1.57
C SER A 77 5.70 1.36 -1.79
N LEU A 78 4.51 1.89 -2.11
CA LEU A 78 3.34 1.08 -2.44
C LEU A 78 3.59 0.17 -3.65
N ARG A 79 4.26 0.68 -4.69
CA ARG A 79 4.64 -0.12 -5.87
C ARG A 79 5.57 -1.26 -5.49
N MET A 80 6.60 -0.99 -4.68
CA MET A 80 7.53 -2.02 -4.22
C MET A 80 6.86 -3.06 -3.32
N MET A 81 5.93 -2.63 -2.47
CA MET A 81 5.10 -3.54 -1.67
C MET A 81 4.20 -4.42 -2.55
N SER A 82 3.64 -3.85 -3.61
CA SER A 82 2.80 -4.59 -4.57
C SER A 82 3.58 -5.71 -5.25
N ARG A 83 4.82 -5.42 -5.67
CA ARG A 83 5.76 -6.43 -6.21
C ARG A 83 6.04 -7.51 -5.18
N TYR A 84 6.30 -7.13 -3.93
CA TYR A 84 6.63 -8.06 -2.85
C TYR A 84 5.46 -8.97 -2.44
N PHE A 85 4.26 -8.43 -2.21
CA PHE A 85 3.12 -9.22 -1.72
C PHE A 85 2.50 -10.10 -2.80
N PHE A 86 2.44 -9.61 -4.03
CA PHE A 86 1.69 -10.27 -5.10
C PHE A 86 2.58 -10.94 -6.15
N ASN A 87 3.91 -10.91 -5.95
CA ASN A 87 4.90 -11.42 -6.90
C ASN A 87 4.68 -10.91 -8.33
N ILE A 88 4.22 -9.66 -8.45
CA ILE A 88 3.93 -9.03 -9.74
C ILE A 88 5.27 -8.64 -10.37
N SER A 89 5.79 -9.47 -11.26
CA SER A 89 6.99 -9.20 -12.08
C SER A 89 6.70 -8.28 -13.27
N ASP A 90 5.62 -7.50 -13.20
CA ASP A 90 5.05 -6.83 -14.36
C ASP A 90 5.62 -5.41 -14.47
N ASP A 91 6.42 -5.18 -15.52
CA ASP A 91 7.05 -3.90 -15.84
C ASP A 91 6.01 -2.77 -16.00
N ARG A 92 4.75 -3.12 -16.27
CA ARG A 92 3.61 -2.18 -16.35
C ARG A 92 3.37 -1.41 -15.06
N LEU A 93 3.73 -1.97 -13.91
CA LEU A 93 3.59 -1.25 -12.64
C LEU A 93 4.47 0.00 -12.58
N ASP A 94 5.64 0.02 -13.25
CA ASP A 94 6.59 1.14 -13.19
C ASP A 94 6.07 2.42 -13.86
N GLU A 95 5.13 2.28 -14.79
CA GLU A 95 4.53 3.39 -15.53
C GLU A 95 3.20 3.86 -14.91
N CYS A 96 2.58 3.04 -14.05
CA CYS A 96 1.25 3.34 -13.50
C CYS A 96 1.26 4.48 -12.48
N ASN A 97 0.42 5.48 -12.69
CA ASN A 97 0.08 6.45 -11.64
C ASN A 97 -0.84 5.82 -10.58
N ILE A 98 -1.06 6.51 -9.46
CA ILE A 98 -1.85 5.95 -8.35
C ILE A 98 -3.30 5.61 -8.74
N GLY A 99 -3.91 6.35 -9.67
CA GLY A 99 -5.26 6.05 -10.16
C GLY A 99 -5.29 4.74 -10.97
N GLU A 100 -4.28 4.52 -11.80
CA GLU A 100 -4.11 3.29 -12.58
C GLU A 100 -3.80 2.08 -11.68
N LEU A 101 -2.99 2.28 -10.63
CA LEU A 101 -2.71 1.25 -9.63
C LEU A 101 -4.00 0.83 -8.91
N ILE A 102 -4.81 1.80 -8.46
CA ILE A 102 -6.10 1.54 -7.80
C ILE A 102 -7.03 0.78 -8.76
N ALA A 103 -7.17 1.24 -10.00
CA ALA A 103 -8.03 0.58 -10.99
C ALA A 103 -7.58 -0.86 -11.28
N TRP A 104 -6.27 -1.10 -11.37
CA TRP A 104 -5.70 -2.43 -11.53
C TRP A 104 -6.04 -3.32 -10.34
N PHE A 105 -5.85 -2.85 -9.11
CA PHE A 105 -6.21 -3.61 -7.91
C PHE A 105 -7.70 -3.93 -7.86
N SER A 106 -8.57 -2.96 -8.12
CA SER A 106 -10.04 -3.15 -8.13
C SER A 106 -10.47 -4.22 -9.12
N LYS A 107 -9.93 -4.20 -10.35
CA LYS A 107 -10.26 -5.19 -11.39
C LYS A 107 -9.81 -6.62 -11.01
N ASN A 108 -8.69 -6.75 -10.32
CA ASN A 108 -8.18 -8.05 -9.89
C ASN A 108 -8.81 -8.53 -8.58
N THR A 109 -9.40 -7.64 -7.75
CA THR A 109 -10.18 -8.03 -6.55
C THR A 109 -11.59 -8.50 -6.91
N GLU A 110 -12.26 -7.89 -7.89
CA GLU A 110 -13.57 -8.37 -8.39
C GLU A 110 -13.49 -9.82 -8.93
N SER A 111 -12.33 -10.19 -9.46
CA SER A 111 -12.08 -11.57 -9.93
C SER A 111 -11.95 -12.56 -8.77
N ALA A 112 -11.47 -12.12 -7.60
CA ALA A 112 -11.37 -12.94 -6.39
C ALA A 112 -12.73 -13.08 -5.67
N GLN A 113 -13.54 -12.03 -5.64
CA GLN A 113 -14.88 -12.04 -5.02
C GLN A 113 -15.82 -13.09 -5.65
N ASN A 114 -15.80 -13.23 -6.98
CA ASN A 114 -16.61 -14.22 -7.71
C ASN A 114 -16.26 -15.69 -7.37
N VAL A 115 -15.09 -15.96 -6.79
CA VAL A 115 -14.70 -17.30 -6.34
C VAL A 115 -15.34 -17.60 -4.97
N CYS A 116 -15.47 -16.60 -4.11
CA CYS A 116 -16.11 -16.73 -2.79
C CYS A 116 -17.63 -16.97 -2.88
N ASP A 117 -18.34 -16.26 -3.77
CA ASP A 117 -19.79 -16.41 -3.94
C ASP A 117 -20.18 -17.81 -4.48
N ASN A 118 -19.31 -18.43 -5.29
CA ASN A 118 -19.51 -19.77 -5.81
C ASN A 118 -19.20 -20.89 -4.81
N GLN A 119 -18.48 -20.61 -3.72
CA GLN A 119 -18.25 -21.59 -2.64
C GLN A 119 -19.37 -21.57 -1.58
N ALA A 120 -20.05 -20.45 -1.39
CA ALA A 120 -21.17 -20.33 -0.45
C ALA A 120 -22.48 -21.01 -0.93
N SER A 121 -22.62 -21.26 -2.24
CA SER A 121 -23.80 -21.91 -2.84
C SER A 121 -23.70 -23.44 -2.92
N GLY A 122 -22.59 -24.03 -2.48
CA GLY A 122 -22.27 -25.45 -2.62
C GLY A 122 -22.36 -26.28 -1.34
N SER A 123 -23.10 -25.88 -0.31
CA SER A 123 -23.34 -26.74 0.86
C SER A 123 -24.35 -27.85 0.49
N PRO A 124 -23.97 -29.13 0.46
CA PRO A 124 -24.95 -30.21 0.44
C PRO A 124 -25.56 -30.30 1.84
N ASP A 125 -26.90 -30.32 1.88
CA ASP A 125 -27.67 -30.71 3.05
C ASP A 125 -27.00 -31.89 3.75
N ARG A 126 -26.60 -31.70 5.01
CA ARG A 126 -26.21 -32.80 5.89
C ARG A 126 -27.37 -33.13 6.83
N PRO A 127 -27.62 -34.42 7.06
CA PRO A 127 -28.78 -34.94 7.79
C PRO A 127 -28.77 -34.61 9.28
#